data_AF-X0W0Q0-F1
#
_entry.id   AF-X0W0Q0-F1
#
_cell.length_a   1.000
_cell.length_b   1.000
_cell.length_c   1.000
_cell.angle_alpha   90.00
_cell.angle_beta   90.00
_cell.angle_gamma   90.00
#
_symmetry.space_group_name_H-M   'P 1'
#
loop_
_entity.id
_entity.type
_entity.pdbx_description
1 polymer ?
#
loop_
_entity_poly.entity_id
_entity_poly.type
_entity_poly.pdbx_seq_one_letter_code
_entity_poly.pdbx_strand_id
1 'polypeptide(L)'
;SAQGLEQVFKEPPPVEYNPAIPIETFDFIVADECHRSIYNLWRQVLEYFDAYIIGLTATPNKQTFGFFNQNLVMEYGHEAAVADGVNVNYDVYRIKTRITDAGSKVEAGFYCG
;
A
#
# COMPACT_ATOMS: atom_id res chain seq x y z
N SER A 1 -10.41 -10.41 -27.31
CA SER A 1 -9.83 -11.76 -27.24
C SER A 1 -9.65 -12.12 -25.78
N ALA A 2 -9.88 -13.39 -25.40
CA ALA A 2 -9.70 -13.88 -24.03
C ALA A 2 -8.26 -13.71 -23.49
N GLN A 3 -7.30 -13.48 -24.39
CA GLN A 3 -5.87 -13.30 -24.10
C GLN A 3 -5.53 -12.06 -23.24
N GLY A 4 -6.41 -11.05 -23.17
CA GLY A 4 -6.20 -9.87 -22.32
C GLY A 4 -6.56 -10.08 -20.84
N LEU A 5 -7.40 -11.09 -20.54
CA LEU A 5 -7.86 -11.41 -19.18
C LEU A 5 -6.89 -12.35 -18.44
N GLU A 6 -6.09 -13.12 -19.17
CA GLU A 6 -5.09 -14.05 -18.60
C GLU A 6 -3.91 -13.35 -17.92
N GLN A 7 -3.55 -12.14 -18.35
CA GLN A 7 -2.45 -11.39 -17.73
C GLN A 7 -2.79 -10.79 -16.36
N VAL A 8 -4.08 -10.71 -16.01
CA VAL A 8 -4.55 -10.10 -14.75
C VAL A 8 -4.39 -11.06 -13.57
N PHE A 9 -4.26 -12.38 -13.82
CA PHE A 9 -4.27 -13.42 -12.79
C PHE A 9 -3.03 -14.33 -12.81
N LYS A 10 -1.91 -13.88 -13.39
CA LYS A 10 -0.69 -14.68 -13.31
C LYS A 10 -0.07 -14.49 -11.92
N GLU A 11 -0.15 -15.53 -11.09
CA GLU A 11 0.56 -15.54 -9.81
C GLU A 11 2.05 -15.23 -10.06
N PRO A 12 2.65 -14.33 -9.26
CA PRO A 12 4.06 -14.02 -9.41
C PRO A 12 4.87 -15.31 -9.20
N PRO A 13 5.87 -15.57 -10.06
CA PRO A 13 6.70 -16.76 -9.92
C PRO A 13 7.38 -16.77 -8.54
N PRO A 14 7.60 -17.96 -7.96
CA PRO A 14 8.25 -18.07 -6.66
C PRO A 14 9.68 -17.52 -6.71
N VAL A 15 10.11 -16.86 -5.62
CA VAL A 15 11.52 -16.49 -5.44
C VAL A 15 12.33 -17.75 -5.19
N GLU A 16 13.38 -17.97 -6.00
CA GLU A 16 14.29 -19.11 -5.89
C GLU A 16 15.63 -18.69 -5.27
N TYR A 17 16.34 -19.66 -4.69
CA TYR A 17 17.66 -19.44 -4.13
C TYR A 17 18.68 -19.03 -5.20
N ASN A 18 19.38 -17.93 -4.94
CA ASN A 18 20.44 -17.43 -5.80
C ASN A 18 21.78 -17.46 -5.05
N PRO A 19 22.73 -18.35 -5.38
CA PRO A 19 24.01 -18.43 -4.69
C PRO A 19 24.88 -17.19 -4.87
N ALA A 20 24.61 -16.34 -5.87
CA ALA A 20 25.30 -15.06 -6.04
C ALA A 20 24.82 -13.99 -5.05
N ILE A 21 23.65 -14.20 -4.42
CA ILE A 21 23.08 -13.33 -3.40
C ILE A 21 22.55 -14.23 -2.26
N PRO A 22 23.43 -14.70 -1.36
CA PRO A 22 23.07 -15.54 -0.22
C PRO A 22 22.00 -14.92 0.69
N ILE A 23 21.31 -15.72 1.49
CA ILE A 23 20.22 -15.25 2.35
C ILE A 23 20.70 -14.31 3.46
N GLU A 24 21.96 -14.45 3.86
CA GLU A 24 22.68 -13.65 4.85
C GLU A 24 23.32 -12.37 4.28
N THR A 25 22.97 -11.99 3.04
CA THR A 25 23.58 -10.81 2.37
C THR A 25 23.29 -9.50 3.11
N PHE A 26 22.13 -9.40 3.75
CA PHE A 26 21.69 -8.17 4.41
C PHE A 26 21.41 -8.42 5.89
N ASP A 27 21.92 -7.54 6.76
CA ASP A 27 21.52 -7.53 8.17
C ASP A 27 20.17 -6.81 8.36
N PHE A 28 19.90 -5.79 7.53
CA PHE A 28 18.69 -4.95 7.59
C PHE A 28 18.12 -4.68 6.20
N ILE A 29 16.80 -4.66 6.10
CA ILE A 29 16.04 -4.25 4.91
C ILE A 29 15.08 -3.14 5.31
N VAL A 30 15.18 -1.98 4.66
CA VAL A 30 14.24 -0.87 4.86
C VAL A 30 13.23 -0.87 3.71
N ALA A 31 11.97 -1.12 4.04
CA ALA A 31 10.86 -1.10 3.09
C ALA A 31 10.12 0.24 3.21
N ASP A 32 10.35 1.13 2.25
CA ASP A 32 9.56 2.34 2.09
C ASP A 32 8.18 2.01 1.52
N GLU A 33 7.19 2.82 1.90
CA GLU A 33 5.76 2.58 1.68
C GLU A 33 5.37 1.11 1.88
N CYS A 34 5.76 0.57 3.03
CA CYS A 34 5.68 -0.86 3.33
C CYS A 34 4.26 -1.40 3.18
N HIS A 35 3.23 -0.57 3.34
CA HIS A 35 1.84 -0.93 3.09
C HIS A 35 1.55 -1.39 1.65
N ARG A 36 2.43 -1.09 0.67
CA ARG A 36 2.36 -1.60 -0.72
C ARG A 36 3.32 -2.77 -0.96
N SER A 37 4.49 -2.71 -0.32
CA SER A 37 5.63 -3.59 -0.58
C SER A 37 5.55 -4.95 0.12
N ILE A 38 4.71 -5.11 1.14
CA ILE A 38 4.58 -6.39 1.89
C ILE A 38 3.63 -7.41 1.23
N TYR A 39 3.24 -7.20 -0.03
CA TYR A 39 2.32 -8.08 -0.76
C TYR A 39 3.00 -8.79 -1.94
N ASN A 40 2.39 -9.91 -2.36
CA ASN A 40 2.72 -10.65 -3.59
C ASN A 40 4.23 -10.93 -3.73
N LEU A 41 4.82 -10.58 -4.88
CA LEU A 41 6.23 -10.83 -5.21
C LEU A 41 7.18 -10.21 -4.18
N TRP A 42 6.92 -8.98 -3.74
CA TRP A 42 7.82 -8.26 -2.84
C TRP A 42 7.84 -8.88 -1.44
N ARG A 43 6.73 -9.44 -0.98
CA ARG A 43 6.71 -10.23 0.25
C ARG A 43 7.71 -11.38 0.19
N GLN A 44 7.71 -12.13 -0.91
CA GLN A 44 8.63 -13.26 -1.09
C GLN A 44 10.09 -12.82 -1.08
N VAL A 45 10.39 -11.66 -1.67
CA VAL A 45 11.74 -11.09 -1.65
C VAL A 45 12.15 -10.66 -0.23
N LEU A 46 11.24 -10.07 0.53
CA LEU A 46 11.50 -9.66 1.91
C LEU A 46 11.71 -10.86 2.84
N GLU A 47 10.93 -11.94 2.66
CA GLU A 47 11.03 -13.17 3.44
C GLU A 47 12.18 -14.10 2.97
N TYR A 48 12.81 -13.83 1.82
CA TYR A 48 13.94 -14.59 1.29
C TYR A 48 15.22 -14.39 2.09
N PHE A 49 15.45 -13.18 2.60
CA PHE A 49 16.66 -12.82 3.33
C PHE A 49 16.50 -13.05 4.83
N ASP A 50 17.55 -13.54 5.48
CA ASP A 50 17.65 -13.63 6.94
C ASP A 50 18.07 -12.26 7.50
N ALA A 51 17.17 -11.29 7.43
CA ALA A 51 17.42 -9.89 7.73
C ALA A 51 16.32 -9.29 8.62
N TYR A 52 16.67 -8.27 9.41
CA TYR A 52 15.66 -7.46 10.10
C TYR A 52 14.97 -6.51 9.13
N ILE A 53 13.63 -6.57 9.06
CA ILE A 53 12.85 -5.71 8.16
C ILE A 53 12.28 -4.51 8.93
N ILE A 54 12.57 -3.31 8.45
CA ILE A 54 12.06 -2.03 8.97
C ILE A 54 11.08 -1.45 7.96
N GLY A 55 9.81 -1.37 8.33
CA GLY A 55 8.76 -0.78 7.49
C GLY A 55 8.56 0.71 7.77
N LEU A 56 8.57 1.53 6.72
CA LEU A 56 8.20 2.94 6.77
C LEU A 56 6.89 3.14 5.99
N THR A 57 5.94 3.88 6.55
CA THR A 57 4.68 4.19 5.86
C THR A 57 4.02 5.42 6.47
N ALA A 58 3.42 6.26 5.62
CA ALA A 58 2.55 7.35 6.07
C ALA A 58 1.09 6.91 6.25
N THR A 59 0.71 5.77 5.68
CA THR A 59 -0.66 5.26 5.67
C THR A 59 -0.71 3.81 6.15
N PRO A 60 -0.60 3.57 7.46
CA PRO A 60 -0.63 2.21 8.00
C PRO A 60 -2.02 1.58 7.82
N ASN A 61 -2.06 0.28 7.54
CA ASN A 61 -3.30 -0.51 7.48
C ASN A 61 -3.17 -1.79 8.32
N LYS A 62 -4.30 -2.46 8.59
CA LYS A 62 -4.35 -3.66 9.46
C LYS A 62 -3.41 -4.77 9.00
N GLN A 63 -3.30 -4.97 7.69
CA GLN A 63 -2.43 -5.98 7.10
C GLN A 63 -0.95 -5.68 7.34
N THR A 64 -0.56 -4.39 7.26
CA THR A 64 0.79 -3.91 7.56
C THR A 64 1.16 -4.22 8.99
N PHE A 65 0.28 -3.90 9.95
CA PHE A 65 0.50 -4.29 11.34
C PHE A 65 0.61 -5.80 11.52
N GLY A 66 -0.21 -6.58 10.81
CA GLY A 66 -0.14 -8.04 10.85
C GLY A 66 1.20 -8.60 10.38
N PHE A 67 1.76 -8.06 9.29
CA PHE A 67 3.06 -8.47 8.77
C PHE A 67 4.20 -8.21 9.76
N PHE A 68 4.19 -7.06 10.43
CA PHE A 68 5.21 -6.69 11.42
C PHE A 68 4.89 -7.20 12.83
N ASN A 69 4.01 -8.21 13.00
CA ASN A 69 3.64 -8.76 14.30
C ASN A 69 3.15 -7.71 15.32
N GLN A 70 2.45 -6.69 14.84
CA GLN A 70 1.99 -5.53 15.61
C GLN A 70 3.12 -4.74 16.30
N ASN A 71 4.36 -4.89 15.85
CA ASN A 71 5.51 -4.17 16.37
C ASN A 71 5.57 -2.73 15.83
N LEU A 72 4.63 -1.88 16.26
CA LEU A 72 4.66 -0.45 16.00
C LEU A 72 5.67 0.22 16.94
N VAL A 73 6.82 0.61 16.40
CA VAL A 73 7.89 1.25 17.18
C VAL A 73 7.60 2.74 17.44
N MET A 74 7.11 3.45 16.44
CA MET A 74 6.82 4.89 16.52
C MET A 74 5.70 5.26 15.54
N GLU A 75 4.82 6.15 15.98
CA GLU A 75 3.83 6.81 15.12
C GLU A 75 3.92 8.32 15.31
N TYR A 76 4.07 9.05 14.21
CA TYR A 76 4.12 10.51 14.21
C TYR A 76 2.95 11.06 13.40
N GLY A 77 1.87 11.38 14.10
CA GLY A 77 0.61 11.81 13.51
C GLY A 77 0.64 13.24 12.97
N HIS A 78 -0.35 13.56 12.14
CA HIS A 78 -0.49 14.89 11.56
C HIS A 78 -0.62 16.02 12.60
N GLU A 79 -1.38 15.81 13.67
CA GLU A 79 -1.56 16.82 14.74
C GLU A 79 -0.23 17.18 15.41
N ALA A 80 0.60 16.19 15.72
CA ALA A 80 1.94 16.40 16.26
C ALA A 80 2.85 17.13 15.25
N ALA A 81 2.80 16.71 13.99
CA ALA A 81 3.55 17.35 12.90
C ALA A 81 3.21 18.83 12.72
N VAL A 82 1.93 19.19 12.87
CA VAL A 82 1.46 20.58 12.82
C VAL A 82 1.91 21.34 14.08
N ALA A 83 1.78 20.75 15.26
CA ALA A 83 2.18 21.38 16.53
C ALA A 83 3.70 21.68 16.59
N ASP A 84 4.52 20.79 16.05
CA ASP A 84 5.98 20.96 15.98
C ASP A 84 6.43 21.88 14.83
N GLY A 85 5.50 22.36 14.00
CA GLY A 85 5.80 23.25 12.88
C GLY A 85 6.50 22.58 11.70
N VAL A 86 6.51 21.24 11.64
CA VAL A 86 7.09 20.47 10.52
C VAL A 86 6.09 20.18 9.40
N ASN A 87 4.79 20.41 9.66
CA ASN A 87 3.73 20.30 8.66
C ASN A 87 2.70 21.43 8.79
N VAL A 88 1.92 21.66 7.73
CA VAL A 88 0.90 22.73 7.66
C VAL A 88 -0.48 22.14 7.89
N ASN A 89 -1.32 22.85 8.66
CA ASN A 89 -2.70 22.45 8.90
C ASN A 89 -3.58 22.62 7.64
N TYR A 90 -4.70 21.90 7.56
CA TYR A 90 -5.65 22.00 6.44
C TYR A 90 -7.11 21.92 6.89
N ASP A 91 -7.98 22.57 6.12
CA ASP A 91 -9.44 22.52 6.30
C ASP A 91 -10.09 21.69 5.19
N VAL A 92 -10.93 20.71 5.55
CA VAL A 92 -11.61 19.84 4.58
C VAL A 92 -13.02 20.34 4.30
N TYR A 93 -13.23 20.86 3.08
CA TYR A 93 -14.56 21.22 2.60
C TYR A 93 -15.14 20.12 1.70
N ARG A 94 -16.13 19.38 2.20
CA ARG A 94 -16.85 18.38 1.40
C ARG A 94 -18.04 19.01 0.70
N ILE A 95 -17.88 19.35 -0.58
CA ILE A 95 -18.97 19.89 -1.41
C ILE A 95 -19.81 18.73 -1.94
N LYS A 96 -21.12 18.75 -1.66
CA LYS A 96 -22.11 17.86 -2.29
C LYS A 96 -22.96 18.66 -3.27
N THR A 97 -23.17 18.12 -4.46
CA THR A 97 -24.10 18.71 -5.43
C THR A 97 -25.49 18.10 -5.27
N ARG A 98 -26.53 18.87 -5.60
CA ARG A 98 -27.93 18.40 -5.58
C ARG A 98 -28.15 17.17 -6.45
N ILE A 99 -27.40 17.04 -7.55
CA ILE A 99 -27.48 15.91 -8.47
C ILE A 99 -26.87 14.63 -7.86
N THR A 100 -25.79 14.76 -7.08
CA THR A 100 -25.19 13.62 -6.35
C THR A 100 -26.11 13.10 -5.25
N ASP A 101 -26.87 13.98 -4.59
CA ASP A 101 -27.72 13.63 -3.45
C ASP A 101 -29.13 13.15 -3.87
N ALA A 102 -29.72 13.74 -4.92
CA ALA A 102 -31.08 13.45 -5.36
C ALA A 102 -31.15 12.59 -6.65
N GLY A 103 -30.00 12.27 -7.26
CA GLY A 103 -29.93 11.67 -8.59
C GLY A 103 -30.33 12.65 -9.71
N SER A 104 -30.10 12.22 -10.95
CA SER A 104 -30.61 12.91 -12.14
C SER A 104 -31.59 12.01 -12.89
N LYS A 105 -32.62 12.58 -13.51
CA LYS A 105 -33.42 11.86 -14.50
C LYS A 105 -32.60 11.78 -15.79
N VAL A 106 -32.39 10.57 -16.28
CA VAL A 106 -31.83 10.33 -17.62
C VAL A 106 -33.02 10.22 -18.57
N GLU A 107 -33.06 11.00 -19.66
CA GLU A 107 -34.06 10.81 -20.71
C GLU A 107 -33.89 9.43 -21.35
N ALA A 108 -35.01 8.73 -21.58
CA ALA A 108 -35.00 7.42 -22.21
C ALA A 108 -34.37 7.52 -23.61
N GLY A 109 -33.15 7.01 -23.77
CA GLY A 109 -32.39 7.06 -25.02
C GLY A 109 -30.87 7.22 -24.85
N PHE A 110 -30.40 7.66 -23.68
CA PHE A 110 -28.96 7.76 -23.41
C PHE A 110 -28.41 6.44 -22.85
N TYR A 111 -27.65 5.74 -23.70
CA TYR A 111 -26.88 4.54 -23.33
C TYR A 111 -25.57 4.99 -22.66
N CYS A 112 -25.32 4.55 -21.43
CA CYS A 112 -23.99 4.57 -20.82
C CYS A 112 -23.51 3.12 -20.78
N GLY A 113 -22.54 2.79 -21.64
CA GLY A 113 -21.79 1.54 -21.61
C GLY A 113 -20.59 1.62 -20.69
#